data_AF-A0A9X8HB67-F1
#
_entry.id   AF-A0A9X8HB67-F1
#
_cell.length_a   1.000
_cell.length_b   1.000
_cell.length_c   1.000
_cell.angle_alpha   90.00
_cell.angle_beta   90.00
_cell.angle_gamma   90.00
#
_symmetry.space_group_name_H-M   'P 1'
#
loop_
_entity.id
_entity.type
_entity.pdbx_description
1 polymer ?
#
loop_
_entity_poly.entity_id
_entity_poly.type
_entity_poly.pdbx_seq_one_letter_code
_entity_poly.pdbx_strand_id
1 'polypeptide(L)'
;ELLHWFGSAVATGTPSRPQKTHDIVALCVHVVLALVVQGRQDVRAYMTEHSSDLLHQDLLWQRYELWLQLVTDKMDAHLNAIDVLRRAFTQALTTSCHVSGYDTSTSKAPSPVPEFFVAQLREVYMARTTPRQQPPATTERCAWNGLWELDIDSVRVDTLSKGAAASPSLLSLLRCFTMGYRFDQHVANQTLSVLSSLAIFPSKKSEFILDQTPRVFRVFPNGETSMSNCGGLTYGDYMGSLDGSAIRLDLFCWSTASPPTCTLVRLCVQAKSTLLLVTMDVAVHANSHAPADGMDEWTPSERVQHLHQHSPSGVPWLRVMGSYARRSKFNVNEGL
;
A
#
# COMPACT_ATOMS: atom_id res chain seq x y z
N GLU A 1 13.23 14.09 1.96
CA GLU A 1 13.31 14.03 3.44
C GLU A 1 12.59 12.84 4.04
N LEU A 2 11.26 12.71 3.90
CA LEU A 2 10.50 11.56 4.45
C LEU A 2 11.15 10.21 4.12
N LEU A 3 11.49 9.95 2.86
CA LEU A 3 12.14 8.70 2.44
C LEU A 3 13.44 8.40 3.20
N HIS A 4 14.23 9.40 3.56
CA HIS A 4 15.45 9.21 4.36
C HIS A 4 15.13 8.85 5.81
N TRP A 5 14.11 9.48 6.42
CA TRP A 5 13.66 9.08 7.76
C TRP A 5 13.18 7.64 7.76
N PHE A 6 12.41 7.25 6.76
CA PHE A 6 11.96 5.87 6.60
C PHE A 6 13.12 4.89 6.38
N GLY A 7 14.03 5.18 5.45
CA GLY A 7 15.20 4.34 5.22
C GLY A 7 16.07 4.17 6.48
N SER A 8 16.32 5.26 7.20
CA SER A 8 17.09 5.25 8.46
C SER A 8 16.40 4.42 9.54
N ALA A 9 15.08 4.60 9.75
CA ALA A 9 14.34 3.86 10.76
C ALA A 9 14.29 2.36 10.44
N VAL A 10 14.14 1.99 9.17
CA VAL A 10 14.17 0.58 8.74
C VAL A 10 15.57 -0.02 8.93
N ALA A 11 16.63 0.72 8.59
CA ALA A 11 18.01 0.24 8.70
C ALA A 11 18.45 0.06 10.16
N THR A 12 18.00 0.93 11.07
CA THR A 12 18.38 0.91 12.49
C THR A 12 17.42 0.11 13.36
N GLY A 13 16.23 -0.23 12.86
CA GLY A 13 15.17 -0.86 13.65
C GLY A 13 14.48 0.08 14.65
N THR A 14 14.84 1.37 14.65
CA THR A 14 14.31 2.37 15.58
C THR A 14 14.04 3.69 14.87
N PRO A 15 12.84 4.28 15.00
CA PRO A 15 12.65 5.67 14.57
C PRO A 15 13.51 6.59 15.45
N SER A 16 14.23 7.53 14.84
CA SER A 16 14.93 8.60 15.57
C SER A 16 13.92 9.44 16.37
N ARG A 17 14.32 10.12 17.44
CA ARG A 17 13.40 11.07 18.11
C ARG A 17 13.12 12.26 17.18
N PRO A 18 11.86 12.72 17.03
CA PRO A 18 11.58 13.93 16.25
C PRO A 18 12.34 15.11 16.82
N GLN A 19 13.06 15.85 15.96
CA GLN A 19 13.73 17.09 16.36
C GLN A 19 12.72 18.20 16.73
N LYS A 20 11.49 18.12 16.21
CA LYS A 20 10.39 19.05 16.48
C LYS A 20 9.16 18.26 16.94
N THR A 21 9.02 18.05 18.24
CA THR A 21 7.83 17.43 18.84
C THR A 21 6.55 18.26 18.70
N HIS A 22 6.66 19.52 18.24
CA HIS A 22 5.50 20.38 17.93
C HIS A 22 5.02 20.28 16.49
N ASP A 23 5.75 19.58 15.61
CA ASP A 23 5.33 19.36 14.23
C ASP A 23 4.47 18.10 14.16
N ILE A 24 3.16 18.28 13.93
CA ILE A 24 2.20 17.19 13.87
C ILE A 24 2.51 16.21 12.74
N VAL A 25 3.03 16.68 11.61
CA VAL A 25 3.39 15.81 10.48
C VAL A 25 4.56 14.93 10.87
N ALA A 26 5.57 15.50 11.54
CA ALA A 26 6.68 14.73 12.07
C ALA A 26 6.19 13.68 13.08
N LEU A 27 5.33 14.07 14.04
CA LEU A 27 4.75 13.12 15.00
C LEU A 27 3.99 11.98 14.31
N CYS A 28 3.16 12.27 13.29
CA CYS A 28 2.46 11.23 12.52
C CYS A 28 3.44 10.27 11.85
N VAL A 29 4.51 10.80 11.24
CA VAL A 29 5.55 9.98 10.61
C VAL A 29 6.22 9.08 11.64
N HIS A 30 6.55 9.59 12.83
CA HIS A 30 7.18 8.81 13.90
C HIS A 30 6.27 7.70 14.44
N VAL A 31 5.00 8.00 14.71
CA VAL A 31 4.01 7.02 15.15
C VAL A 31 3.88 5.89 14.13
N VAL A 32 3.73 6.24 12.84
CA VAL A 32 3.60 5.20 11.82
C VAL A 32 4.89 4.41 11.66
N LEU A 33 6.05 5.05 11.72
CA LEU A 33 7.35 4.37 11.69
C LEU A 33 7.48 3.36 12.82
N ALA A 34 7.09 3.72 14.04
CA ALA A 34 7.08 2.80 15.17
C ALA A 34 6.17 1.60 14.90
N LEU A 35 4.96 1.84 14.39
CA LEU A 35 4.02 0.75 14.03
C LEU A 35 4.58 -0.16 12.93
N VAL A 36 5.21 0.40 11.89
CA VAL A 36 5.74 -0.38 10.75
C VAL A 36 7.05 -1.10 11.07
N VAL A 37 7.94 -0.48 11.84
CA VAL A 37 9.27 -1.04 12.13
C VAL A 37 9.21 -1.96 13.34
N GLN A 38 8.54 -1.55 14.41
CA GLN A 38 8.51 -2.27 15.69
C GLN A 38 7.21 -3.05 15.88
N GLY A 39 6.06 -2.47 15.52
CA GLY A 39 4.75 -3.09 15.73
C GLY A 39 4.37 -4.17 14.72
N ARG A 40 5.00 -4.21 13.54
CA ARG A 40 4.56 -5.09 12.45
C ARG A 40 4.58 -6.57 12.81
N GLN A 41 5.56 -7.04 13.59
CA GLN A 41 5.65 -8.48 13.90
C GLN A 41 4.51 -8.91 14.81
N ASP A 42 4.11 -8.05 15.75
CA ASP A 42 2.97 -8.32 16.62
C ASP A 42 1.66 -8.33 15.83
N VAL A 43 1.48 -7.38 14.90
CA VAL A 43 0.32 -7.38 13.98
C VAL A 43 0.30 -8.66 13.14
N ARG A 44 1.46 -9.10 12.64
CA ARG A 44 1.56 -10.33 11.85
C ARG A 44 1.27 -11.58 12.68
N ALA A 45 1.81 -11.66 13.88
CA ALA A 45 1.58 -12.76 14.80
C ALA A 45 0.09 -12.86 15.14
N TYR A 46 -0.52 -11.73 15.54
CA TYR A 46 -1.94 -11.64 15.85
C TYR A 46 -2.83 -12.10 14.69
N MET A 47 -2.61 -11.54 13.50
CA MET A 47 -3.40 -11.89 12.31
C MET A 47 -3.22 -13.35 11.92
N THR A 48 -2.01 -13.89 12.05
CA THR A 48 -1.73 -15.29 11.77
C THR A 48 -2.44 -16.20 12.77
N GLU A 49 -2.33 -15.90 14.06
CA GLU A 49 -2.95 -16.70 15.13
C GLU A 49 -4.47 -16.79 14.96
N HIS A 50 -5.12 -15.65 14.72
CA HIS A 50 -6.57 -15.55 14.71
C HIS A 50 -7.22 -15.70 13.33
N SER A 51 -6.46 -15.99 12.27
CA SER A 51 -7.04 -16.05 10.91
C SER A 51 -8.14 -17.11 10.75
N SER A 52 -8.10 -18.20 11.52
CA SER A 52 -9.13 -19.25 11.50
C SER A 52 -10.45 -18.81 12.12
N ASP A 53 -10.42 -17.81 13.01
CA ASP A 53 -11.61 -17.29 13.69
C ASP A 53 -12.52 -16.52 12.72
N LEU A 54 -12.03 -16.25 11.51
CA LEU A 54 -12.82 -15.73 10.38
C LEU A 54 -14.10 -16.54 10.09
N LEU A 55 -14.08 -17.84 10.37
CA LEU A 55 -15.23 -18.73 10.13
C LEU A 55 -16.27 -18.67 11.26
N HIS A 56 -15.98 -17.96 12.35
CA HIS A 56 -16.81 -17.87 13.55
C HIS A 56 -17.25 -16.42 13.76
N GLN A 57 -18.47 -16.10 13.32
CA GLN A 57 -18.99 -14.72 13.31
C GLN A 57 -19.03 -14.10 14.71
N ASP A 58 -19.29 -14.90 15.74
CA ASP A 58 -19.32 -14.54 17.15
C ASP A 58 -17.95 -14.08 17.68
N LEU A 59 -16.86 -14.63 17.15
CA LEU A 59 -15.49 -14.27 17.56
C LEU A 59 -14.96 -13.03 16.84
N LEU A 60 -15.45 -12.75 15.63
CA LEU A 60 -14.91 -11.69 14.76
C LEU A 60 -14.90 -10.31 15.42
N TRP A 61 -15.97 -9.94 16.12
CA TRP A 61 -16.05 -8.65 16.81
C TRP A 61 -15.03 -8.55 17.94
N GLN A 62 -14.91 -9.60 18.76
CA GLN A 62 -13.93 -9.66 19.82
C GLN A 62 -12.50 -9.58 19.27
N ARG A 63 -12.21 -10.26 18.16
CA ARG A 63 -10.89 -10.19 17.50
C ARG A 63 -10.61 -8.83 16.89
N TYR A 64 -11.64 -8.15 16.39
CA TYR A 64 -11.50 -6.79 15.92
C TYR A 64 -11.12 -5.83 17.07
N GLU A 65 -11.81 -5.90 18.20
CA GLU A 65 -11.53 -5.05 19.37
C GLU A 65 -10.13 -5.28 19.93
N LEU A 66 -9.70 -6.55 20.06
CA LEU A 66 -8.35 -6.89 20.53
C LEU A 66 -7.26 -6.41 19.57
N TRP A 67 -7.51 -6.48 18.26
CA TRP A 67 -6.58 -5.94 17.27
C TRP A 67 -6.45 -4.41 17.35
N LEU A 68 -7.56 -3.71 17.52
CA LEU A 68 -7.55 -2.26 17.73
C LEU A 68 -6.79 -1.89 19.01
N GLN A 69 -6.99 -2.65 20.08
CA GLN A 69 -6.27 -2.45 21.34
C GLN A 69 -4.76 -2.64 21.12
N LEU A 70 -4.35 -3.69 20.43
CA LEU A 70 -2.94 -3.94 20.09
C LEU A 70 -2.31 -2.75 19.35
N VAL A 71 -2.97 -2.24 18.30
CA VAL A 71 -2.44 -1.10 17.52
C VAL A 71 -2.40 0.17 18.38
N THR A 72 -3.42 0.39 19.20
CA THR A 72 -3.52 1.56 20.08
C THR A 72 -2.45 1.53 21.17
N ASP A 73 -2.20 0.38 21.79
CA ASP A 73 -1.17 0.21 22.82
C ASP A 73 0.23 0.48 22.26
N LYS A 74 0.50 0.08 21.02
CA LYS A 74 1.78 0.38 20.35
C LYS A 74 1.92 1.86 20.04
N MET A 75 0.86 2.51 19.58
CA MET A 75 0.86 3.96 19.41
C MET A 75 1.11 4.66 20.75
N ASP A 76 0.41 4.27 21.82
CA ASP A 76 0.52 4.89 23.14
C ASP A 76 1.90 4.67 23.76
N ALA A 77 2.45 3.46 23.67
CA ALA A 77 3.81 3.18 24.11
C ALA A 77 4.83 4.08 23.39
N HIS A 78 4.66 4.30 22.09
CA HIS A 78 5.56 5.17 21.32
C HIS A 78 5.39 6.64 21.68
N LEU A 79 4.16 7.15 21.76
CA LEU A 79 3.86 8.52 22.15
C LEU A 79 4.41 8.82 23.55
N ASN A 80 4.24 7.90 24.50
CA ASN A 80 4.81 8.02 25.85
C ASN A 80 6.35 8.05 25.83
N ALA A 81 7.00 7.25 24.97
CA ALA A 81 8.45 7.24 24.85
C ALA A 81 9.04 8.55 24.31
N ILE A 82 8.24 9.40 23.67
CA ILE A 82 8.62 10.73 23.19
C ILE A 82 8.02 11.87 24.03
N ASP A 83 7.47 11.55 25.21
CA ASP A 83 6.83 12.49 26.15
C ASP A 83 5.60 13.21 25.57
N VAL A 84 4.86 12.56 24.68
CA VAL A 84 3.64 13.10 24.07
C VAL A 84 2.41 12.35 24.60
N LEU A 85 1.45 13.08 25.15
CA LEU A 85 0.18 12.49 25.57
C LEU A 85 -0.71 12.20 24.35
N ARG A 86 -1.32 11.00 24.30
CA ARG A 86 -2.30 10.63 23.27
C ARG A 86 -3.34 11.71 23.03
N ARG A 87 -3.92 12.26 24.10
CA ARG A 87 -4.97 13.30 24.01
C ARG A 87 -4.46 14.55 23.28
N ALA A 88 -3.24 14.99 23.58
CA ALA A 88 -2.63 16.14 22.93
C ALA A 88 -2.33 15.85 21.45
N PHE A 89 -1.85 14.64 21.13
CA PHE A 89 -1.62 14.19 19.76
C PHE A 89 -2.92 14.15 18.95
N THR A 90 -3.98 13.52 19.48
CA THR A 90 -5.29 13.45 18.82
C THR A 90 -5.89 14.84 18.63
N GLN A 91 -5.79 15.73 19.63
CA GLN A 91 -6.29 17.10 19.50
C GLN A 91 -5.53 17.87 18.41
N ALA A 92 -4.20 17.76 18.37
CA ALA A 92 -3.38 18.39 17.34
C ALA A 92 -3.72 17.85 15.94
N LEU A 93 -3.91 16.54 15.80
CA LEU A 93 -4.39 15.91 14.56
C LEU A 93 -5.73 16.50 14.11
N THR A 94 -6.73 16.55 15.00
CA THR A 94 -8.06 17.08 14.67
C THR A 94 -7.99 18.55 14.25
N THR A 95 -7.17 19.36 14.92
CA THR A 95 -6.98 20.77 14.58
C THR A 95 -6.26 20.95 13.24
N SER A 96 -5.19 20.19 12.98
CA SER A 96 -4.37 20.32 11.78
C SER A 96 -5.00 19.72 10.53
N CYS A 97 -5.85 18.69 10.68
CA CYS A 97 -6.55 18.10 9.54
C CYS A 97 -7.69 18.95 8.98
N HIS A 98 -7.95 20.16 9.53
CA HIS A 98 -9.08 21.03 9.15
C HIS A 98 -10.30 20.19 8.77
N VAL A 99 -10.82 19.44 9.72
CA VAL A 99 -12.04 18.66 9.50
C VAL A 99 -13.25 19.62 9.52
N SER A 100 -13.25 20.58 8.58
CA SER A 100 -14.40 21.37 8.18
C SER A 100 -15.38 20.43 7.46
N GLY A 101 -16.09 19.62 8.23
CA GLY A 101 -17.07 18.67 7.69
C GLY A 101 -17.32 17.40 8.51
N TYR A 102 -16.57 17.13 9.58
CA TYR A 102 -17.11 16.28 10.65
C TYR A 102 -17.95 17.19 11.54
N ASP A 103 -19.12 17.56 11.03
CA ASP A 103 -20.23 17.71 11.95
C ASP A 103 -20.29 16.39 12.72
N THR A 104 -20.09 16.47 14.03
CA THR A 104 -20.41 15.41 15.01
C THR A 104 -21.89 15.00 14.98
N SER A 105 -22.65 15.50 14.00
CA SER A 105 -24.02 15.17 13.67
C SER A 105 -24.11 14.77 12.18
N THR A 106 -24.43 13.48 11.93
CA THR A 106 -25.04 12.92 10.70
C THR A 106 -24.20 12.27 9.59
N SER A 107 -22.95 11.84 9.81
CA SER A 107 -22.47 10.69 9.01
C SER A 107 -23.07 9.40 9.59
N LYS A 108 -24.18 8.94 9.01
CA LYS A 108 -24.77 7.61 9.31
C LYS A 108 -23.93 6.45 8.75
N ALA A 109 -22.81 6.73 8.06
CA ALA A 109 -21.98 5.70 7.46
C ALA A 109 -21.15 5.02 8.56
N PRO A 110 -21.23 3.67 8.70
CA PRO A 110 -20.37 2.95 9.62
C PRO A 110 -18.90 3.14 9.24
N SER A 111 -18.01 3.12 10.24
CA SER A 111 -16.57 3.15 10.01
C SER A 111 -16.17 1.96 9.11
N PRO A 112 -15.34 2.14 8.07
CA PRO A 112 -14.92 1.04 7.20
C PRO A 112 -13.90 0.10 7.85
N VAL A 113 -13.44 0.40 9.06
CA VAL A 113 -12.34 -0.31 9.73
C VAL A 113 -12.68 -1.77 10.11
N PRO A 114 -13.90 -2.13 10.58
CA PRO A 114 -14.28 -3.53 10.79
C PRO A 114 -14.33 -4.33 9.48
N GLU A 115 -14.83 -3.72 8.40
CA GLU A 115 -14.88 -4.34 7.07
C GLU A 115 -13.46 -4.59 6.53
N PHE A 116 -12.57 -3.61 6.68
CA PHE A 116 -11.14 -3.76 6.40
C PHE A 116 -10.54 -4.92 7.20
N PHE A 117 -10.79 -4.99 8.51
CA PHE A 117 -10.26 -6.04 9.37
C PHE A 117 -10.69 -7.44 8.89
N VAL A 118 -11.97 -7.62 8.58
CA VAL A 118 -12.50 -8.90 8.06
C VAL A 118 -11.91 -9.23 6.69
N ALA A 119 -11.83 -8.25 5.78
CA ALA A 119 -11.21 -8.43 4.48
C ALA A 119 -9.72 -8.80 4.59
N GLN A 120 -9.00 -8.19 5.53
CA GLN A 120 -7.60 -8.49 5.79
C GLN A 120 -7.44 -9.91 6.35
N LEU A 121 -8.28 -10.31 7.31
CA LEU A 121 -8.25 -11.64 7.92
C LEU A 121 -8.56 -12.74 6.89
N ARG A 122 -9.46 -12.47 5.93
CA ARG A 122 -9.71 -13.34 4.76
C ARG A 122 -8.46 -13.60 3.95
N GLU A 123 -7.70 -12.55 3.63
CA GLU A 123 -6.47 -12.71 2.86
C GLU A 123 -5.40 -13.49 3.63
N VAL A 124 -5.28 -13.26 4.95
CA VAL A 124 -4.37 -14.05 5.81
C VAL A 124 -4.78 -15.52 5.85
N TYR A 125 -6.07 -15.80 6.06
CA TYR A 125 -6.58 -17.17 6.09
C TYR A 125 -6.35 -17.91 4.77
N MET A 126 -6.62 -17.26 3.63
CA MET A 126 -6.35 -17.84 2.31
C MET A 126 -4.85 -18.05 2.06
N ALA A 127 -3.99 -17.14 2.54
CA ALA A 127 -2.55 -17.30 2.45
C ALA A 127 -2.03 -18.53 3.19
N ARG A 128 -2.63 -18.86 4.34
CA ARG A 128 -2.26 -20.05 5.13
C ARG A 128 -2.79 -21.36 4.56
N THR A 129 -4.01 -21.34 4.03
CA THR A 129 -4.69 -22.56 3.57
C THR A 129 -4.32 -22.96 2.14
N THR A 130 -3.74 -22.05 1.35
CA THR A 130 -3.32 -22.39 -0.01
C THR A 130 -1.97 -23.11 0.02
N PRO A 131 -1.83 -24.25 -0.68
CA PRO A 131 -0.56 -24.95 -0.79
C PRO A 131 0.54 -24.02 -1.28
N ARG A 132 1.69 -24.05 -0.60
CA ARG A 132 2.86 -23.27 -1.00
C ARG A 132 3.38 -23.85 -2.31
N GLN A 133 3.06 -23.22 -3.43
CA GLN A 133 3.63 -23.61 -4.71
C GLN A 133 5.15 -23.41 -4.63
N GLN A 134 5.90 -24.48 -4.86
CA GLN A 134 7.35 -24.36 -5.01
C GLN A 134 7.60 -23.54 -6.27
N PRO A 135 8.46 -22.50 -6.20
CA PRO A 135 8.82 -21.77 -7.39
C PRO A 135 9.42 -22.77 -8.40
N PRO A 136 9.03 -22.71 -9.68
CA PRO A 136 9.64 -23.54 -10.69
C PRO A 136 11.16 -23.34 -10.63
N ALA A 137 11.92 -24.43 -10.71
CA ALA A 137 13.38 -24.40 -10.73
C ALA A 137 13.85 -23.76 -12.05
N THR A 138 13.85 -22.42 -12.10
CA THR A 138 14.35 -21.67 -13.24
C THR A 138 15.85 -21.49 -13.09
N THR A 139 16.61 -22.11 -13.99
CA THR A 139 18.07 -22.01 -14.08
C THR A 139 18.53 -20.71 -14.75
N GLU A 140 17.64 -19.99 -15.44
CA GLU A 140 17.95 -18.72 -16.10
C GLU A 140 17.78 -17.52 -15.18
N ARG A 141 18.83 -16.71 -15.06
CA ARG A 141 18.79 -15.42 -14.35
C ARG A 141 17.95 -14.43 -15.15
N CYS A 142 16.65 -14.41 -14.88
CA CYS A 142 15.77 -13.34 -15.34
C CYS A 142 16.22 -11.99 -14.74
N ALA A 143 16.39 -10.96 -15.57
CA ALA A 143 16.88 -9.65 -15.14
C ALA A 143 15.92 -8.94 -14.15
N TRP A 144 14.65 -9.35 -14.14
CA TRP A 144 13.61 -8.86 -13.24
C TRP A 144 13.60 -9.51 -11.86
N ASN A 145 14.16 -10.71 -11.75
CA ASN A 145 13.96 -11.56 -10.59
C ASN A 145 15.02 -11.30 -9.53
N GLY A 146 14.58 -11.22 -8.28
CA GLY A 146 15.48 -11.08 -7.13
C GLY A 146 14.91 -10.24 -6.00
N LEU A 147 15.77 -10.04 -5.01
CA LEU A 147 15.53 -9.11 -3.91
C LEU A 147 16.05 -7.73 -4.33
N TRP A 148 15.15 -6.76 -4.36
CA TRP A 148 15.41 -5.40 -4.79
C TRP A 148 15.27 -4.45 -3.62
N GLU A 149 16.16 -3.47 -3.55
CA GLU A 149 16.13 -2.42 -2.53
C GLU A 149 16.24 -1.05 -3.18
N LEU A 150 15.41 -0.11 -2.74
CA LEU A 150 15.36 1.24 -3.25
C LEU A 150 16.67 1.98 -2.94
N ASP A 151 17.30 2.52 -3.99
CA ASP A 151 18.29 3.57 -3.81
C ASP A 151 17.56 4.90 -3.59
N ILE A 152 17.42 5.30 -2.32
CA ILE A 152 16.71 6.53 -1.94
C ILE A 152 17.33 7.76 -2.61
N ASP A 153 18.66 7.80 -2.76
CA ASP A 153 19.37 8.95 -3.33
C ASP A 153 19.12 9.09 -4.84
N SER A 154 18.72 8.00 -5.50
CA SER A 154 18.31 8.01 -6.91
C SER A 154 16.90 8.57 -7.13
N VAL A 155 16.08 8.73 -6.08
CA VAL A 155 14.69 9.15 -6.23
C VAL A 155 14.58 10.59 -6.70
N ARG A 156 13.79 10.82 -7.74
CA ARG A 156 13.43 12.13 -8.28
C ARG A 156 11.92 12.25 -8.35
N VAL A 157 11.39 13.42 -8.01
CA VAL A 157 9.95 13.70 -7.98
C VAL A 157 9.71 14.96 -8.78
N ASP A 158 8.96 14.83 -9.87
CA ASP A 158 8.59 15.92 -10.75
C ASP A 158 7.09 16.17 -10.64
N THR A 159 6.72 17.41 -10.29
CA THR A 159 5.32 17.87 -10.34
C THR A 159 5.07 18.49 -11.71
N LEU A 160 4.39 17.74 -12.57
CA LEU A 160 4.22 18.06 -13.99
C LEU A 160 3.04 19.00 -14.25
N SER A 161 2.04 19.01 -13.38
CA SER A 161 0.95 19.97 -13.43
C SER A 161 0.61 20.47 -12.03
N LYS A 162 0.43 21.79 -11.88
CA LYS A 162 -0.02 22.44 -10.65
C LYS A 162 -1.55 22.55 -10.56
N GLY A 163 -2.28 21.84 -11.41
CA GLY A 163 -3.74 21.80 -11.38
C GLY A 163 -4.23 21.24 -10.04
N ALA A 164 -5.53 21.32 -9.77
CA ALA A 164 -6.19 20.96 -8.50
C ALA A 164 -6.06 19.49 -8.04
N ALA A 165 -5.07 18.73 -8.54
CA ALA A 165 -4.70 17.42 -8.03
C ALA A 165 -4.08 17.58 -6.63
N ALA A 166 -4.69 16.89 -5.66
CA ALA A 166 -4.24 16.91 -4.28
C ALA A 166 -2.84 16.31 -4.13
N SER A 167 -2.01 16.93 -3.29
CA SER A 167 -0.76 16.31 -2.85
C SER A 167 -1.05 14.93 -2.23
N PRO A 168 -0.16 13.93 -2.41
CA PRO A 168 -0.43 12.60 -1.90
C PRO A 168 -0.47 12.66 -0.36
N SER A 169 -1.45 11.97 0.24
CA SER A 169 -1.55 11.91 1.70
C SER A 169 -0.31 11.22 2.30
N LEU A 170 0.00 11.53 3.55
CA LEU A 170 1.06 10.84 4.28
C LEU A 170 0.85 9.31 4.29
N LEU A 171 -0.40 8.86 4.47
CA LEU A 171 -0.76 7.44 4.44
C LEU A 171 -0.52 6.81 3.05
N SER A 172 -0.78 7.53 1.97
CA SER A 172 -0.50 7.06 0.61
C SER A 172 1.01 6.87 0.40
N LEU A 173 1.82 7.84 0.83
CA LEU A 173 3.29 7.75 0.76
C LEU A 173 3.84 6.59 1.60
N LEU A 174 3.27 6.39 2.79
CA LEU A 174 3.56 5.28 3.69
C LEU A 174 3.27 3.92 3.07
N ARG A 175 2.09 3.77 2.45
CA ARG A 175 1.74 2.57 1.70
C ARG A 175 2.77 2.29 0.61
N CYS A 176 3.06 3.28 -0.24
CA CYS A 176 4.08 3.15 -1.28
C CYS A 176 5.44 2.72 -0.70
N PHE A 177 5.85 3.27 0.43
CA PHE A 177 7.09 2.91 1.09
C PHE A 177 7.08 1.45 1.60
N THR A 178 6.04 1.05 2.31
CA THR A 178 5.92 -0.33 2.83
C THR A 178 5.77 -1.38 1.74
N MET A 179 5.27 -1.01 0.55
CA MET A 179 5.24 -1.89 -0.62
C MET A 179 6.58 -1.94 -1.36
N GLY A 180 7.21 -0.78 -1.52
CA GLY A 180 8.27 -0.57 -2.51
C GLY A 180 9.69 -0.49 -1.94
N TYR A 181 9.93 -0.19 -0.66
CA TYR A 181 11.29 0.05 -0.17
C TYR A 181 12.25 -1.12 -0.40
N ARG A 182 11.79 -2.33 -0.08
CA ARG A 182 12.52 -3.58 -0.31
C ARG A 182 11.53 -4.69 -0.61
N PHE A 183 11.72 -5.40 -1.72
CA PHE A 183 10.80 -6.44 -2.16
C PHE A 183 11.49 -7.58 -2.91
N ASP A 184 10.94 -8.79 -2.78
CA ASP A 184 11.25 -9.93 -3.63
C ASP A 184 10.31 -9.92 -4.82
N GLN A 185 10.87 -9.93 -6.02
CA GLN A 185 10.14 -9.94 -7.29
C GLN A 185 10.49 -11.18 -8.09
N HIS A 186 9.47 -11.78 -8.71
CA HIS A 186 9.64 -12.89 -9.63
C HIS A 186 8.68 -12.77 -10.81
N VAL A 187 9.20 -12.93 -12.02
CA VAL A 187 8.43 -13.00 -13.26
C VAL A 187 8.57 -14.39 -13.84
N ALA A 188 7.46 -15.08 -14.06
CA ALA A 188 7.38 -16.34 -14.80
C ALA A 188 6.01 -16.49 -15.46
N ASN A 189 5.97 -17.09 -16.65
CA ASN A 189 4.74 -17.35 -17.40
C ASN A 189 3.83 -16.11 -17.51
N GLN A 190 4.42 -14.96 -17.87
CA GLN A 190 3.73 -13.66 -17.95
C GLN A 190 3.05 -13.22 -16.62
N THR A 191 3.43 -13.80 -15.49
CA THR A 191 2.93 -13.41 -14.17
C THR A 191 4.07 -12.78 -13.37
N LEU A 192 3.83 -11.57 -12.89
CA LEU A 192 4.68 -10.87 -11.93
C LEU A 192 4.17 -11.15 -10.52
N SER A 193 5.03 -11.70 -9.68
CA SER A 193 4.79 -11.92 -8.25
C SER A 193 5.70 -11.02 -7.42
N VAL A 194 5.13 -10.24 -6.49
CA VAL A 194 5.88 -9.29 -5.65
C VAL A 194 5.52 -9.48 -4.18
N LEU A 195 6.51 -9.43 -3.29
CA LEU A 195 6.31 -9.40 -1.85
C LEU A 195 7.31 -8.47 -1.18
N SER A 196 6.81 -7.53 -0.38
CA SER A 196 7.64 -6.61 0.37
C SER A 196 8.31 -7.31 1.56
N SER A 197 9.58 -6.98 1.81
CA SER A 197 10.27 -7.32 3.06
C SER A 197 9.76 -6.51 4.26
N LEU A 198 8.99 -5.46 4.02
CA LEU A 198 8.32 -4.65 5.04
C LEU A 198 6.82 -4.97 5.14
N ALA A 199 6.39 -6.15 4.69
CA ALA A 199 4.99 -6.53 4.74
C ALA A 199 4.41 -6.45 6.16
N ILE A 200 3.42 -5.57 6.35
CA ILE A 200 2.73 -5.32 7.61
C ILE A 200 1.81 -6.48 7.93
N PHE A 201 1.19 -7.08 6.92
CA PHE A 201 0.27 -8.19 7.09
C PHE A 201 0.88 -9.48 6.50
N PRO A 202 0.58 -10.64 7.09
CA PRO A 202 0.98 -11.92 6.53
C PRO A 202 0.06 -12.25 5.34
N SER A 203 0.64 -12.41 4.15
CA SER A 203 -0.12 -12.68 2.93
C SER A 203 0.67 -13.52 1.94
N LYS A 204 0.01 -13.92 0.85
CA LYS A 204 0.69 -14.36 -0.38
C LYS A 204 1.37 -13.18 -1.07
N LYS A 205 2.22 -13.50 -2.06
CA LYS A 205 2.72 -12.50 -3.01
C LYS A 205 1.55 -11.84 -3.75
N SER A 206 1.66 -10.55 -4.05
CA SER A 206 0.81 -9.91 -5.04
C SER A 206 1.12 -10.50 -6.41
N GLU A 207 0.09 -10.90 -7.15
CA GLU A 207 0.24 -11.52 -8.47
C GLU A 207 -0.45 -10.67 -9.55
N PHE A 208 0.29 -10.36 -10.60
CA PHE A 208 -0.17 -9.56 -11.73
C PHE A 208 0.08 -10.32 -13.04
N ILE A 209 -0.97 -10.62 -13.78
CA ILE A 209 -0.87 -11.22 -15.11
C ILE A 209 -0.59 -10.09 -16.12
N LEU A 210 0.41 -10.27 -16.97
CA LEU A 210 0.98 -9.26 -17.84
C LEU A 210 0.51 -9.40 -19.30
N ASP A 211 -0.80 -9.56 -19.50
CA ASP A 211 -1.44 -9.87 -20.79
C ASP A 211 -2.29 -8.72 -21.37
N GLN A 212 -2.11 -7.50 -20.85
CA GLN A 212 -2.90 -6.31 -21.20
C GLN A 212 -4.41 -6.45 -20.93
N THR A 213 -4.85 -7.42 -20.13
CA THR A 213 -6.28 -7.58 -19.80
C THR A 213 -6.59 -6.96 -18.43
N PRO A 214 -7.66 -6.16 -18.30
CA PRO A 214 -8.13 -5.66 -17.01
C PRO A 214 -8.47 -6.79 -16.04
N ARG A 215 -7.91 -6.73 -14.83
CA ARG A 215 -8.02 -7.77 -13.80
C ARG A 215 -8.11 -7.16 -12.41
N VAL A 216 -8.47 -7.99 -11.42
CA VAL A 216 -8.44 -7.62 -10.00
C VAL A 216 -7.23 -8.28 -9.31
N PHE A 217 -6.40 -7.49 -8.62
CA PHE A 217 -5.46 -7.98 -7.62
C PHE A 217 -6.11 -7.85 -6.24
N ARG A 218 -5.85 -8.80 -5.33
CA ARG A 218 -6.52 -8.87 -4.01
C ARG A 218 -5.69 -8.31 -2.85
N VAL A 219 -4.38 -8.27 -3.04
CA VAL A 219 -3.42 -7.96 -1.97
C VAL A 219 -2.28 -7.13 -2.55
N PHE A 220 -1.93 -6.06 -1.85
CA PHE A 220 -0.75 -5.23 -2.13
C PHE A 220 0.55 -5.91 -1.66
N PRO A 221 1.73 -5.52 -2.18
CA PRO A 221 2.98 -6.17 -1.82
C PRO A 221 3.33 -6.15 -0.32
N ASN A 222 2.78 -5.20 0.44
CA ASN A 222 2.93 -5.11 1.89
C ASN A 222 1.95 -6.02 2.68
N GLY A 223 1.14 -6.82 1.98
CA GLY A 223 0.14 -7.73 2.52
C GLY A 223 -1.22 -7.11 2.80
N GLU A 224 -1.37 -5.80 2.59
CA GLU A 224 -2.63 -5.09 2.76
C GLU A 224 -3.66 -5.56 1.72
N THR A 225 -4.89 -5.82 2.16
CA THR A 225 -5.99 -6.16 1.24
C THR A 225 -6.36 -4.97 0.35
N SER A 226 -6.60 -5.22 -0.94
CA SER A 226 -7.20 -4.23 -1.86
C SER A 226 -8.73 -4.30 -1.88
N MET A 227 -9.32 -5.32 -1.22
CA MET A 227 -10.75 -5.66 -1.26
C MET A 227 -11.59 -4.88 -0.25
N SER A 228 -11.10 -3.73 0.21
CA SER A 228 -11.79 -2.88 1.19
C SER A 228 -11.68 -1.43 0.79
N ASN A 229 -12.73 -0.64 1.06
CA ASN A 229 -12.63 0.79 0.96
C ASN A 229 -11.69 1.31 2.05
N CYS A 230 -10.60 1.97 1.66
CA CYS A 230 -9.75 2.65 2.62
C CYS A 230 -9.46 4.08 2.18
N GLY A 231 -9.99 5.04 2.95
CA GLY A 231 -9.86 6.47 2.68
C GLY A 231 -10.78 6.95 1.56
N GLY A 232 -11.94 6.31 1.34
CA GLY A 232 -12.87 6.66 0.27
C GLY A 232 -12.42 6.16 -1.11
N LEU A 233 -11.46 5.25 -1.15
CA LEU A 233 -10.87 4.70 -2.36
C LEU A 233 -11.09 3.18 -2.41
N THR A 234 -11.59 2.71 -3.55
CA THR A 234 -11.67 1.30 -3.92
C THR A 234 -10.50 0.95 -4.83
N TYR A 235 -9.76 -0.09 -4.46
CA TYR A 235 -8.59 -0.58 -5.17
C TYR A 235 -8.89 -1.92 -5.84
N GLY A 236 -7.89 -2.46 -6.53
CA GLY A 236 -7.89 -3.84 -7.00
C GLY A 236 -7.84 -3.94 -8.52
N ASP A 237 -8.38 -2.98 -9.25
CA ASP A 237 -8.29 -3.01 -10.70
C ASP A 237 -6.88 -2.70 -11.20
N TYR A 238 -6.39 -3.52 -12.13
CA TYR A 238 -5.13 -3.30 -12.80
C TYR A 238 -5.14 -3.77 -14.25
N MET A 239 -4.18 -3.28 -15.02
CA MET A 239 -3.74 -3.87 -16.29
C MET A 239 -2.23 -4.00 -16.28
N GLY A 240 -1.73 -5.20 -16.57
CA GLY A 240 -0.31 -5.49 -16.62
C GLY A 240 0.15 -5.83 -18.02
N SER A 241 1.42 -5.53 -18.32
CA SER A 241 2.05 -5.97 -19.57
C SER A 241 3.53 -6.14 -19.46
N LEU A 242 4.03 -7.01 -20.32
CA LEU A 242 5.45 -7.26 -20.52
C LEU A 242 5.76 -7.01 -22.00
N ASP A 243 6.37 -5.87 -22.30
CA ASP A 243 6.80 -5.53 -23.66
C ASP A 243 8.32 -5.57 -23.75
N GLY A 244 8.84 -6.69 -24.27
CA GLY A 244 10.27 -6.97 -24.41
C GLY A 244 11.05 -6.87 -23.09
N SER A 245 11.55 -5.67 -22.78
CA SER A 245 12.39 -5.36 -21.62
C SER A 245 11.75 -4.39 -20.62
N ALA A 246 10.45 -4.13 -20.74
CA ALA A 246 9.70 -3.29 -19.82
C ALA A 246 8.48 -4.03 -19.24
N ILE A 247 8.32 -3.97 -17.91
CA ILE A 247 7.05 -4.29 -17.25
C ILE A 247 6.29 -2.98 -17.08
N ARG A 248 5.02 -2.97 -17.48
CA ARG A 248 4.10 -1.88 -17.17
C ARG A 248 2.92 -2.40 -16.36
N LEU A 249 2.61 -1.72 -15.28
CA LEU A 249 1.41 -1.92 -14.47
C LEU A 249 0.64 -0.60 -14.39
N ASP A 250 -0.60 -0.62 -14.84
CA ASP A 250 -1.55 0.46 -14.64
C ASP A 250 -2.48 0.04 -13.49
N LEU A 251 -2.45 0.74 -12.35
CA LEU A 251 -3.30 0.51 -11.20
C LEU A 251 -4.40 1.58 -11.15
N PHE A 252 -5.65 1.17 -11.04
CA PHE A 252 -6.81 2.06 -11.04
C PHE A 252 -7.37 2.14 -9.62
N CYS A 253 -7.44 3.35 -9.07
CA CYS A 253 -7.98 3.63 -7.74
C CYS A 253 -9.24 4.49 -7.89
N TRP A 254 -10.39 3.94 -7.55
CA TRP A 254 -11.68 4.57 -7.76
C TRP A 254 -12.11 5.31 -6.50
N SER A 255 -12.39 6.60 -6.63
CA SER A 255 -12.93 7.41 -5.52
C SER A 255 -14.43 7.26 -5.42
N THR A 256 -14.92 7.02 -4.21
CA THR A 256 -16.35 7.06 -3.87
C THR A 256 -16.83 8.47 -3.55
N ALA A 257 -15.95 9.49 -3.60
CA ALA A 257 -16.34 10.88 -3.41
C ALA A 257 -17.15 11.39 -4.61
N SER A 258 -17.96 12.43 -4.39
CA SER A 258 -18.67 13.14 -5.45
C SER A 258 -17.97 14.49 -5.71
N PRO A 259 -17.60 14.82 -6.96
CA PRO A 259 -17.76 14.00 -8.16
C PRO A 259 -16.80 12.79 -8.17
N PRO A 260 -17.21 11.66 -8.79
CA PRO A 260 -16.38 10.46 -8.86
C PRO A 260 -15.13 10.72 -9.70
N THR A 261 -14.00 10.16 -9.25
CA THR A 261 -12.71 10.28 -9.94
C THR A 261 -11.98 8.94 -9.94
N CYS A 262 -11.14 8.72 -10.94
CA CYS A 262 -10.19 7.61 -10.97
C CYS A 262 -8.77 8.15 -10.87
N THR A 263 -8.01 7.68 -9.87
CA THR A 263 -6.55 7.91 -9.84
C THR A 263 -5.86 6.74 -10.53
N LEU A 264 -5.17 7.02 -11.62
CA LEU A 264 -4.36 6.06 -12.36
C LEU A 264 -2.91 6.18 -11.91
N VAL A 265 -2.35 5.08 -11.41
CA VAL A 265 -0.93 4.95 -11.11
C VAL A 265 -0.29 4.02 -12.13
N ARG A 266 0.53 4.57 -13.02
CA ARG A 266 1.27 3.83 -14.04
C ARG A 266 2.70 3.59 -13.57
N LEU A 267 3.03 2.34 -13.30
CA LEU A 267 4.37 1.88 -12.99
C LEU A 267 5.00 1.30 -14.24
N CYS A 268 6.15 1.82 -14.63
CA CYS A 268 7.00 1.26 -15.67
C CYS A 268 8.32 0.84 -15.02
N VAL A 269 8.63 -0.44 -15.07
CA VAL A 269 9.89 -1.01 -14.57
C VAL A 269 10.70 -1.43 -15.78
N GLN A 270 12.00 -1.14 -15.79
CA GLN A 270 12.97 -1.59 -16.80
C GLN A 270 14.13 -2.29 -16.10
N ALA A 271 14.46 -3.50 -16.55
CA ALA A 271 15.59 -4.24 -15.98
C ALA A 271 16.90 -3.93 -16.72
N LYS A 272 17.94 -3.60 -15.96
CA LYS A 272 19.32 -3.38 -16.44
C LYS A 272 20.29 -4.20 -15.60
N SER A 273 20.50 -5.46 -15.97
CA SER A 273 21.41 -6.42 -15.31
C SER A 273 21.15 -6.57 -13.79
N THR A 274 21.74 -5.69 -12.97
CA THR A 274 21.64 -5.66 -11.50
C THR A 274 20.83 -4.48 -10.97
N LEU A 275 20.18 -3.71 -11.85
CA LEU A 275 19.37 -2.55 -11.51
C LEU A 275 17.96 -2.71 -12.08
N LEU A 276 16.95 -2.25 -11.33
CA LEU A 276 15.66 -1.87 -11.92
C LEU A 276 15.59 -0.36 -11.97
N LEU A 277 15.19 0.18 -13.12
CA LEU A 277 14.79 1.57 -13.24
C LEU A 277 13.27 1.61 -13.20
N VAL A 278 12.72 2.47 -12.34
CA VAL A 278 11.27 2.56 -12.13
C VAL A 278 10.84 4.00 -12.39
N THR A 279 9.80 4.14 -13.19
CA THR A 279 9.04 5.38 -13.35
C THR A 279 7.61 5.12 -12.89
N MET A 280 7.09 6.00 -12.04
CA MET A 280 5.71 6.01 -11.59
C MET A 280 5.06 7.32 -12.01
N ASP A 281 4.05 7.24 -12.87
CA ASP A 281 3.23 8.38 -13.26
C ASP A 281 1.88 8.30 -12.55
N VAL A 282 1.44 9.41 -11.96
CA VAL A 282 0.13 9.50 -11.31
C VAL A 282 -0.72 10.53 -12.04
N ALA A 283 -1.90 10.10 -12.47
CA ALA A 283 -2.90 10.94 -13.14
C ALA A 283 -4.24 10.82 -12.40
N VAL A 284 -5.03 11.90 -12.42
CA VAL A 284 -6.41 11.91 -11.91
C VAL A 284 -7.33 12.15 -13.09
N HIS A 285 -8.30 11.27 -13.26
CA HIS A 285 -9.34 11.35 -14.27
C HIS A 285 -10.65 11.69 -13.60
N ALA A 286 -11.35 12.71 -14.10
CA ALA A 286 -12.73 12.94 -13.72
C ALA A 286 -13.57 11.78 -14.26
N ASN A 287 -14.38 11.13 -13.42
CA ASN A 287 -15.25 10.05 -13.85
C ASN A 287 -16.70 10.56 -13.98
N SER A 288 -16.87 11.73 -14.60
CA SER A 288 -18.12 12.49 -14.62
C SER A 288 -19.31 11.76 -15.27
N HIS A 289 -19.04 10.67 -15.99
CA HIS A 289 -20.02 9.84 -16.68
C HIS A 289 -20.32 8.52 -15.95
N ALA A 290 -19.79 8.32 -14.74
CA ALA A 290 -20.11 7.15 -13.93
C ALA A 290 -21.63 7.08 -13.67
N PRO A 291 -22.23 5.88 -13.73
CA PRO A 291 -23.64 5.71 -13.36
C PRO A 291 -23.88 6.15 -11.91
N ALA A 292 -25.08 6.66 -11.64
CA ALA A 292 -25.53 6.93 -10.27
C ALA A 292 -25.61 5.65 -9.43
N ASP A 293 -25.94 4.52 -10.07
CA ASP A 293 -26.02 3.19 -9.46
C ASP A 293 -24.71 2.40 -9.71
N GLY A 294 -23.77 2.55 -8.77
CA GLY A 294 -22.69 1.62 -8.42
C GLY A 294 -21.81 1.01 -9.53
N MET A 295 -20.57 1.50 -9.67
CA MET A 295 -19.48 0.83 -10.42
C MET A 295 -19.03 -0.52 -9.81
N ASP A 296 -19.56 -0.89 -8.64
CA ASP A 296 -19.17 -2.09 -7.89
C ASP A 296 -19.61 -3.40 -8.56
N GLU A 297 -20.72 -3.37 -9.32
CA GLU A 297 -21.22 -4.54 -10.06
C GLU A 297 -20.48 -4.78 -11.38
N TRP A 298 -19.73 -3.79 -11.84
CA TRP A 298 -19.02 -3.89 -13.11
C TRP A 298 -17.83 -4.83 -13.00
N THR A 299 -17.48 -5.45 -14.12
CA THR A 299 -16.20 -6.10 -14.29
C THR A 299 -15.08 -5.06 -14.42
N PRO A 300 -13.82 -5.42 -14.11
CA PRO A 300 -12.68 -4.52 -14.35
C PRO A 300 -12.61 -4.03 -15.81
N SER A 301 -12.97 -4.90 -16.76
CA SER A 301 -12.99 -4.57 -18.18
C SER A 301 -13.98 -3.46 -18.50
N GLU A 302 -15.20 -3.53 -17.97
CA GLU A 302 -16.23 -2.50 -18.15
C GLU A 302 -15.79 -1.16 -17.54
N ARG A 303 -15.23 -1.18 -16.31
CA ARG A 303 -14.74 0.03 -15.65
C ARG A 303 -13.60 0.70 -16.43
N VAL A 304 -12.61 -0.08 -16.84
CA VAL A 304 -11.47 0.44 -17.61
C VAL A 304 -11.90 0.92 -19.00
N GLN A 305 -12.79 0.18 -19.67
CA GLN A 305 -13.33 0.59 -20.97
C GLN A 305 -14.10 1.91 -20.86
N HIS A 306 -14.94 2.06 -19.84
CA HIS A 306 -15.67 3.30 -19.58
C HIS A 306 -14.72 4.49 -19.39
N LEU A 307 -13.67 4.31 -18.57
CA LEU A 307 -12.67 5.35 -18.34
C LEU A 307 -11.97 5.76 -19.63
N HIS A 308 -11.57 4.80 -20.46
CA HIS A 308 -10.92 5.08 -21.74
C HIS A 308 -11.84 5.79 -22.74
N GLN A 309 -13.13 5.48 -22.74
CA GLN A 309 -14.12 6.11 -23.63
C GLN A 309 -14.41 7.56 -23.24
N HIS A 310 -14.53 7.85 -21.95
CA HIS A 310 -15.04 9.13 -21.45
C HIS A 310 -13.97 10.04 -20.87
N SER A 311 -12.76 9.53 -20.65
CA SER A 311 -11.63 10.28 -20.07
C SER A 311 -10.30 9.83 -20.66
N PRO A 312 -10.09 10.06 -21.98
CA PRO A 312 -8.88 9.63 -22.65
C PRO A 312 -7.64 10.31 -22.04
N SER A 313 -6.79 9.48 -21.41
CA SER A 313 -5.48 9.80 -20.82
C SER A 313 -5.42 11.09 -20.00
N GLY A 314 -5.53 10.97 -18.67
CA GLY A 314 -5.21 12.03 -17.75
C GLY A 314 -3.73 12.34 -17.88
N VAL A 315 -3.42 13.63 -18.06
CA VAL A 315 -2.03 14.09 -18.05
C VAL A 315 -1.48 13.83 -16.64
N PRO A 316 -0.34 13.13 -16.49
CA PRO A 316 0.22 12.89 -15.18
C PRO A 316 0.52 14.22 -14.50
N TRP A 317 0.15 14.34 -13.23
CA TRP A 317 0.46 15.51 -12.40
C TRP A 317 1.71 15.27 -11.55
N LEU A 318 2.00 14.01 -11.24
CA LEU A 318 3.18 13.58 -10.51
C LEU A 318 3.92 12.52 -11.32
N ARG A 319 5.24 12.67 -11.39
CA ARG A 319 6.15 11.63 -11.85
C ARG A 319 7.18 11.37 -10.77
N VAL A 320 7.36 10.10 -10.40
CA VAL A 320 8.43 9.65 -9.52
C VAL A 320 9.34 8.72 -10.29
N MET A 321 10.63 9.00 -10.27
CA MET A 321 11.64 8.14 -10.88
C MET A 321 12.60 7.67 -9.81
N GLY A 322 13.12 6.47 -9.94
CA GLY A 322 14.11 5.93 -9.03
C GLY A 322 14.72 4.64 -9.54
N SER A 323 15.70 4.14 -8.80
CA SER A 323 16.36 2.90 -9.12
C SER A 323 16.38 1.95 -7.93
N TYR A 324 16.43 0.66 -8.23
CA TYR A 324 16.57 -0.40 -7.26
C TYR A 324 17.83 -1.20 -7.55
N ALA A 325 18.62 -1.44 -6.51
CA ALA A 325 19.77 -2.31 -6.59
C ALA A 325 19.39 -3.75 -6.19
N ARG A 326 19.91 -4.72 -6.94
CA ARG A 326 19.76 -6.13 -6.59
C ARG A 326 20.63 -6.45 -5.36
N ARG A 327 20.00 -6.89 -4.28
CA ARG A 327 20.71 -7.46 -3.13
C ARG A 327 21.06 -8.92 -3.45
N SER A 328 22.32 -9.30 -3.28
CA SER A 328 22.67 -10.72 -3.21
C SER A 328 21.96 -11.32 -1.99
N LYS A 329 21.36 -12.51 -2.14
CA LYS A 329 20.91 -13.31 -1.00
C LYS A 329 22.15 -13.67 -0.16
N PHE A 330 22.58 -12.78 0.73
CA PHE A 330 23.39 -13.20 1.86
C PHE A 330 22.46 -13.95 2.80
N ASN A 331 22.80 -15.19 3.10
CA ASN A 331 22.22 -15.94 4.20
C ASN A 331 22.40 -15.11 5.48
N VAL A 332 21.32 -14.51 5.93
CA VAL A 332 21.17 -14.04 7.30
C VAL A 332 19.94 -14.83 7.75
N ASN A 333 20.06 -15.96 8.44
CA ASN A 333 20.38 -16.05 9.86
C ASN A 333 20.37 -14.69 10.59
N GLU A 334 19.34 -13.88 10.38
CA GLU A 334 18.78 -13.04 11.45
C GLU A 334 17.74 -13.97 12.07
N GLY A 335 18.11 -14.74 13.08
CA GLY A 335 18.20 -14.21 14.44
C GLY A 335 16.85 -14.51 15.08
N LEU A 336 16.84 -15.55 15.92
CA LEU A 336 15.75 -16.01 16.78
C LEU A 336 14.87 -14.90 17.34
#